data_AF-A0A839I485-F1
#
_entry.id   AF-A0A839I485-F1
#
_cell.length_a   1.000
_cell.length_b   1.000
_cell.length_c   1.000
_cell.angle_alpha   90.00
_cell.angle_beta   90.00
_cell.angle_gamma   90.00
#
_symmetry.space_group_name_H-M   'P 1'
#
loop_
_entity.id
_entity.type
_entity.pdbx_description
1 polymer ?
#
loop_
_entity_poly.entity_id
_entity_poly.type
_entity_poly.pdbx_seq_one_letter_code
_entity_poly.pdbx_strand_id
1 'polypeptide(L)'
;MASLLALTLSPLASAKVTYADAVKDQSAYNVKMKALAPPPAKGYTATDLADIGTEEWKELYSGNTTSSITIPGNAKMVMVQTSEGSATFPINSGSLTLATVTNTESTCGLSATANAIFTGSQVRGGEQSSSKNCGGHKQSDQRWGSVQAKITIQKVLILK
;
A
#
# COMPACT_ATOMS: atom_id res chain seq x y z
N MET A 1 -56.59 -23.96 38.57
CA MET A 1 -55.87 -22.85 37.90
C MET A 1 -54.94 -22.20 38.92
N ALA A 2 -53.63 -22.35 38.73
CA ALA A 2 -52.50 -21.58 39.31
C ALA A 2 -51.23 -22.26 38.75
N SER A 3 -50.65 -21.75 37.67
CA SER A 3 -49.51 -20.81 37.64
C SER A 3 -48.22 -21.40 38.21
N LEU A 4 -47.23 -21.60 37.33
CA LEU A 4 -45.82 -21.21 37.51
C LEU A 4 -45.05 -21.53 36.23
N LEU A 5 -44.97 -20.54 35.32
CA LEU A 5 -43.95 -20.50 34.28
C LEU A 5 -42.58 -20.37 34.96
N ALA A 6 -41.75 -21.41 34.91
CA ALA A 6 -40.34 -21.29 35.22
C ALA A 6 -39.63 -20.65 34.01
N LEU A 7 -39.44 -19.34 34.03
CA LEU A 7 -38.45 -18.68 33.18
C LEU A 7 -37.06 -19.17 33.62
N THR A 8 -36.46 -20.07 32.85
CA THR A 8 -35.05 -20.40 32.98
C THR A 8 -34.24 -19.18 32.55
N LEU A 9 -33.72 -18.41 33.51
CA LEU A 9 -32.73 -17.38 33.26
C LEU A 9 -31.44 -18.04 32.76
N SER A 10 -31.19 -17.94 31.46
CA SER A 10 -29.86 -18.18 30.90
C SER A 10 -28.92 -17.08 31.39
N PRO A 11 -27.80 -17.38 32.06
CA PRO A 11 -26.81 -16.35 32.36
C PRO A 11 -26.15 -15.92 31.05
N LEU A 12 -26.49 -14.72 30.58
CA LEU A 12 -25.69 -14.01 29.59
C LEU A 12 -24.35 -13.68 30.27
N ALA A 13 -23.38 -14.57 30.09
CA ALA A 13 -21.99 -14.28 30.37
C ALA A 13 -21.56 -13.16 29.44
N SER A 14 -21.69 -11.91 29.91
CA SER A 14 -21.11 -10.75 29.24
C SER A 14 -19.59 -10.91 29.26
N ALA A 15 -19.04 -11.50 28.20
CA ALA A 15 -17.62 -11.50 27.95
C ALA A 15 -17.19 -10.03 27.86
N LYS A 16 -16.46 -9.54 28.87
CA LYS A 16 -15.79 -8.25 28.81
C LYS A 16 -14.77 -8.34 27.67
N VAL A 17 -15.14 -7.86 26.49
CA VAL A 17 -14.20 -7.64 25.39
C VAL A 17 -13.18 -6.63 25.91
N THR A 18 -11.98 -7.10 26.20
CA THR A 18 -10.92 -6.20 26.67
C THR A 18 -10.32 -5.48 25.48
N TYR A 19 -9.73 -4.31 25.70
CA TYR A 19 -9.03 -3.58 24.64
C TYR A 19 -7.93 -4.44 23.98
N ALA A 20 -7.31 -5.35 24.73
CA ALA A 20 -6.35 -6.30 24.21
C ALA A 20 -6.95 -7.30 23.20
N ASP A 21 -8.22 -7.68 23.37
CA ASP A 21 -8.93 -8.56 22.43
C ASP A 21 -9.27 -7.82 21.13
N ALA A 22 -9.69 -6.55 21.23
CA ALA A 22 -9.93 -5.71 20.05
C ALA A 22 -8.65 -5.42 19.24
N VAL A 23 -7.50 -5.23 19.91
CA VAL A 23 -6.21 -5.04 19.23
C VAL A 23 -5.76 -6.33 18.54
N LYS A 24 -5.99 -7.50 19.16
CA LYS A 24 -5.71 -8.80 18.53
C LYS A 24 -6.58 -9.02 17.29
N ASP A 25 -7.86 -8.73 17.36
CA ASP A 25 -8.76 -8.82 16.20
C ASP A 25 -8.41 -7.82 15.09
N GLN A 26 -8.02 -6.58 15.43
CA GLN A 26 -7.55 -5.60 14.45
C GLN A 26 -6.24 -6.05 13.78
N SER A 27 -5.31 -6.63 14.54
CA SER A 27 -4.07 -7.19 14.00
C SER A 27 -4.34 -8.38 13.09
N ALA A 28 -5.28 -9.25 13.47
CA ALA A 28 -5.69 -10.39 12.66
C ALA A 28 -6.42 -9.94 11.38
N TYR A 29 -7.23 -8.88 11.46
CA TYR A 29 -7.87 -8.26 10.31
C TYR A 29 -6.84 -7.64 9.37
N ASN A 30 -5.86 -6.90 9.89
CA ASN A 30 -4.79 -6.30 9.08
C ASN A 30 -3.91 -7.37 8.43
N VAL A 31 -3.64 -8.49 9.12
CA VAL A 31 -2.92 -9.64 8.55
C VAL A 31 -3.73 -10.30 7.44
N LYS A 32 -5.04 -10.48 7.63
CA LYS A 32 -5.95 -11.01 6.58
C LYS A 32 -6.03 -10.07 5.37
N MET A 33 -6.11 -8.76 5.58
CA MET A 33 -6.09 -7.75 4.51
C MET A 33 -4.75 -7.73 3.78
N LYS A 34 -3.63 -7.95 4.49
CA LYS A 34 -2.29 -8.09 3.88
C LYS A 34 -2.12 -9.39 3.11
N ALA A 35 -2.84 -10.46 3.50
CA ALA A 35 -2.89 -11.73 2.78
C ALA A 35 -3.84 -11.70 1.55
N LEU A 36 -4.83 -10.82 1.54
CA LEU A 36 -5.73 -10.55 0.42
C LEU A 36 -5.20 -9.50 -0.55
N ALA A 37 -4.22 -8.70 -0.13
CA ALA A 37 -3.48 -7.84 -1.03
C ALA A 37 -2.82 -8.72 -2.10
N PRO A 38 -2.93 -8.38 -3.40
CA PRO A 38 -2.14 -9.06 -4.42
C PRO A 38 -0.69 -9.09 -3.95
N PRO A 39 0.00 -10.25 -4.01
CA PRO A 39 1.40 -10.28 -3.66
C PRO A 39 2.09 -9.15 -4.43
N PRO A 40 2.93 -8.33 -3.78
CA PRO A 40 3.71 -7.34 -4.52
C PRO A 40 4.37 -8.10 -5.66
N ALA A 41 4.25 -7.59 -6.89
CA ALA A 41 4.85 -8.22 -8.04
C ALA A 41 6.30 -8.50 -7.68
N LYS A 42 6.65 -9.78 -7.48
CA LYS A 42 8.03 -10.16 -7.18
C LYS A 42 8.82 -9.75 -8.42
N GLY A 43 9.52 -8.63 -8.34
CA GLY A 43 10.48 -8.26 -9.36
C GLY A 43 11.50 -9.39 -9.46
N TYR A 44 11.68 -9.89 -10.68
CA TYR A 44 12.83 -10.73 -10.99
C TYR A 44 14.10 -9.96 -10.62
N THR A 45 15.00 -10.57 -9.86
CA THR A 45 16.30 -9.96 -9.57
C THR A 45 17.11 -9.83 -10.85
N ALA A 46 18.11 -8.95 -10.88
CA ALA A 46 19.01 -8.84 -12.05
C ALA A 46 19.63 -10.20 -12.44
N THR A 47 19.75 -11.13 -11.48
CA THR A 47 20.24 -12.50 -11.68
C THR A 47 19.17 -13.42 -12.27
N ASP A 48 17.89 -13.24 -11.93
CA ASP A 48 16.76 -14.00 -12.52
C ASP A 48 16.44 -13.55 -13.96
N LEU A 49 16.98 -12.41 -14.38
CA LEU A 49 16.86 -11.87 -15.75
C LEU A 49 17.99 -12.34 -16.68
N ALA A 50 18.97 -13.10 -16.19
CA ALA A 50 20.14 -13.53 -16.95
C ALA A 50 19.81 -14.54 -18.07
N ASP A 51 18.66 -15.23 -17.98
CA ASP A 51 18.20 -16.20 -18.99
C ASP A 51 17.28 -15.58 -20.06
N ILE A 52 16.93 -14.29 -19.95
CA ILE A 52 16.04 -13.59 -20.90
C ILE A 52 16.86 -12.90 -21.99
N GLY A 53 17.67 -13.69 -22.71
CA GLY A 53 18.27 -13.31 -23.99
C GLY A 53 19.30 -12.17 -23.97
N THR A 54 20.14 -12.14 -25.00
CA THR A 54 21.19 -11.13 -25.23
C THR A 54 20.64 -9.75 -25.65
N GLU A 55 19.38 -9.43 -25.38
CA GLU A 55 18.75 -8.17 -25.78
C GLU A 55 19.05 -7.09 -24.72
N GLU A 56 19.66 -5.98 -25.14
CA GLU A 56 20.08 -4.91 -24.24
C GLU A 56 18.87 -4.15 -23.66
N TRP A 57 18.79 -4.06 -22.33
CA TRP A 57 17.84 -3.21 -21.64
C TRP A 57 18.11 -1.74 -21.94
N LYS A 58 17.13 -1.03 -22.50
CA LYS A 58 17.22 0.39 -22.79
C LYS A 58 16.68 1.22 -21.63
N GLU A 59 17.49 2.15 -21.12
CA GLU A 59 17.04 3.15 -20.15
C GLU A 59 16.10 4.17 -20.81
N LEU A 60 14.91 4.32 -20.23
CA LEU A 60 13.97 5.38 -20.59
C LEU A 60 14.03 6.56 -19.62
N TYR A 61 14.30 6.27 -18.35
CA TYR A 61 14.30 7.28 -17.30
C TYR A 61 15.22 6.86 -16.16
N SER A 62 15.91 7.84 -15.59
CA SER A 62 16.69 7.76 -14.36
C SER A 62 16.60 9.12 -13.64
N GLY A 63 16.29 9.09 -12.35
CA GLY A 63 16.01 10.29 -11.55
C GLY A 63 14.88 10.01 -10.55
N ASN A 64 14.51 10.97 -9.70
CA ASN A 64 13.44 10.78 -8.71
C ASN A 64 12.21 11.60 -9.10
N THR A 65 11.10 10.94 -9.44
CA THR A 65 9.85 11.63 -9.80
C THR A 65 8.59 10.93 -9.29
N THR A 66 7.54 11.70 -9.02
CA THR A 66 6.17 11.19 -8.83
C THR A 66 5.32 11.34 -10.09
N SER A 67 5.83 12.03 -11.10
CA SER A 67 5.15 12.23 -12.39
C SER A 67 5.09 10.95 -13.22
N SER A 68 4.26 10.98 -14.26
CA SER A 68 4.15 9.87 -15.21
C SER A 68 5.34 9.83 -16.17
N ILE A 69 5.84 8.62 -16.41
CA ILE A 69 6.85 8.26 -17.41
C ILE A 69 6.14 7.39 -18.45
N THR A 70 6.17 7.81 -19.71
CA THR A 70 5.53 7.07 -20.80
C THR A 70 6.40 5.90 -21.25
N ILE A 71 5.77 4.73 -21.41
CA ILE A 71 6.39 3.51 -21.90
C ILE A 71 6.06 3.34 -23.40
N PRO A 72 7.06 3.17 -24.28
CA PRO A 72 6.84 2.87 -25.68
C PRO A 72 6.04 1.58 -25.86
N GLY A 73 5.01 1.61 -26.72
CA GLY A 73 4.13 0.47 -26.95
C GLY A 73 4.80 -0.74 -27.63
N ASN A 74 6.02 -0.58 -28.14
CA ASN A 74 6.80 -1.66 -28.75
C ASN A 74 7.79 -2.32 -27.76
N ALA A 75 7.73 -1.99 -26.47
CA ALA A 75 8.50 -2.70 -25.45
C ALA A 75 7.90 -4.09 -25.22
N LYS A 76 8.73 -5.13 -25.07
CA LYS A 76 8.31 -6.47 -24.63
C LYS A 76 8.20 -6.51 -23.10
N MET A 77 9.22 -6.00 -22.42
CA MET A 77 9.34 -6.00 -20.96
C MET A 77 9.61 -4.60 -20.44
N VAL A 78 9.14 -4.33 -19.22
CA VAL A 78 9.34 -3.09 -18.49
C VAL A 78 9.93 -3.42 -17.13
N MET A 79 11.00 -2.76 -16.75
CA MET A 79 11.56 -2.78 -15.40
C MET A 79 11.42 -1.40 -14.79
N VAL A 80 10.84 -1.34 -13.59
CA VAL A 80 10.63 -0.11 -12.85
C VAL A 80 11.30 -0.24 -11.49
N GLN A 81 12.18 0.70 -11.17
CA GLN A 81 12.70 0.90 -9.82
C GLN A 81 11.92 2.04 -9.17
N THR A 82 11.40 1.79 -7.97
CA THR A 82 10.71 2.75 -7.11
C THR A 82 11.52 2.95 -5.82
N SER A 83 11.14 3.93 -4.99
CA SER A 83 11.74 4.12 -3.66
C SER A 83 11.58 2.91 -2.72
N GLU A 84 10.61 2.03 -2.99
CA GLU A 84 10.28 0.89 -2.13
C GLU A 84 10.80 -0.44 -2.66
N GLY A 85 11.33 -0.47 -3.89
CA GLY A 85 11.74 -1.70 -4.55
C GLY A 85 11.59 -1.65 -6.07
N SER A 86 11.87 -2.78 -6.71
CA SER A 86 11.86 -2.90 -8.17
C SER A 86 10.85 -3.96 -8.63
N ALA A 87 10.25 -3.74 -9.78
CA ALA A 87 9.32 -4.67 -10.42
C ALA A 87 9.64 -4.80 -11.91
N THR A 88 9.55 -6.02 -12.44
CA THR A 88 9.77 -6.32 -13.86
C THR A 88 8.58 -7.12 -14.39
N PHE A 89 8.00 -6.67 -15.51
CA PHE A 89 6.76 -7.24 -16.03
C PHE A 89 6.62 -7.03 -17.56
N PRO A 90 5.87 -7.88 -18.27
CA PRO A 90 5.52 -7.68 -19.67
C PRO A 90 4.70 -6.41 -19.91
N ILE A 91 4.85 -5.75 -21.07
CA ILE A 91 4.10 -4.52 -21.41
C ILE A 91 2.57 -4.73 -21.36
N ASN A 92 2.11 -5.95 -21.70
CA ASN A 92 0.72 -6.32 -21.81
C ASN A 92 0.11 -6.82 -20.49
N SER A 93 0.76 -6.55 -19.36
CA SER A 93 0.27 -6.96 -18.02
C SER A 93 -0.95 -6.17 -17.52
N GLY A 94 -1.45 -5.21 -18.30
CA GLY A 94 -2.54 -4.33 -17.88
C GLY A 94 -2.09 -3.34 -16.81
N SER A 95 -3.03 -2.91 -15.95
CA SER A 95 -2.73 -1.99 -14.85
C SER A 95 -2.18 -2.77 -13.65
N LEU A 96 -1.02 -2.37 -13.14
CA LEU A 96 -0.35 -3.00 -12.01
C LEU A 96 -0.01 -1.98 -10.93
N THR A 97 -0.19 -2.35 -9.67
CA THR A 97 0.42 -1.64 -8.54
C THR A 97 1.83 -2.18 -8.33
N LEU A 98 2.81 -1.28 -8.42
CA LEU A 98 4.23 -1.62 -8.32
C LEU A 98 4.73 -1.57 -6.88
N ALA A 99 4.24 -0.61 -6.10
CA ALA A 99 4.58 -0.45 -4.69
C ALA A 99 3.49 0.35 -3.96
N THR A 100 3.39 0.13 -2.65
CA THR A 100 2.48 0.85 -1.74
C THR A 100 3.20 1.20 -0.45
N VAL A 101 3.07 2.45 -0.02
CA VAL A 101 3.60 2.98 1.25
C VAL A 101 2.44 3.51 2.04
N THR A 102 2.40 3.18 3.33
CA THR A 102 1.44 3.74 4.27
C THR A 102 2.19 4.30 5.46
N ASN A 103 2.01 5.60 5.72
CA ASN A 103 2.58 6.28 6.88
C ASN A 103 1.45 6.67 7.83
N THR A 104 1.64 6.38 9.11
CA THR A 104 0.66 6.64 10.17
C THR A 104 1.24 7.52 11.24
N GLU A 105 0.46 8.48 11.73
CA GLU A 105 0.82 9.38 12.83
C GLU A 105 -0.17 9.15 13.98
N SER A 106 0.34 8.62 15.08
CA SER A 106 -0.47 8.09 16.19
C SER A 106 -1.09 9.20 17.06
N THR A 107 -0.47 10.37 17.14
CA THR A 107 -0.90 11.47 18.02
C THR A 107 -2.22 12.07 17.54
N CYS A 108 -2.44 12.10 16.23
CA CYS A 108 -3.62 12.66 15.59
C CYS A 108 -4.49 11.63 14.88
N GLY A 109 -4.09 10.35 14.91
CA GLY A 109 -4.79 9.27 14.19
C GLY A 109 -4.80 9.49 12.68
N LEU A 110 -3.72 10.03 12.13
CA LEU A 110 -3.61 10.32 10.69
C LEU A 110 -2.99 9.13 9.96
N SER A 111 -3.41 8.94 8.71
CA SER A 111 -2.83 7.97 7.79
C SER A 111 -2.77 8.55 6.38
N ALA A 112 -1.68 8.29 5.68
CA ALA A 112 -1.52 8.58 4.27
C ALA A 112 -1.00 7.34 3.54
N THR A 113 -1.59 7.04 2.38
CA THR A 113 -1.18 5.90 1.54
C THR A 113 -0.83 6.39 0.14
N ALA A 114 0.35 6.04 -0.35
CA ALA A 114 0.80 6.36 -1.71
C ALA A 114 1.05 5.07 -2.50
N ASN A 115 0.83 5.12 -3.82
CA ASN A 115 1.00 3.99 -4.72
C ASN A 115 1.84 4.39 -5.94
N ALA A 116 2.80 3.55 -6.32
CA ALA A 116 3.37 3.57 -7.65
C ALA A 116 2.58 2.59 -8.53
N ILE A 117 2.19 3.03 -9.72
CA ILE A 117 1.38 2.21 -10.63
C ILE A 117 1.92 2.23 -12.05
N PHE A 118 1.70 1.11 -12.74
CA PHE A 118 1.76 1.01 -14.19
C PHE A 118 0.34 0.95 -14.75
N THR A 119 0.04 1.70 -15.81
CA THR A 119 -1.30 1.82 -16.40
C THR A 119 -1.41 1.18 -17.79
N GLY A 120 -0.48 0.32 -18.18
CA GLY A 120 -0.40 -0.24 -19.53
C GLY A 120 0.45 0.59 -20.51
N SER A 121 0.51 1.91 -20.31
CA SER A 121 1.29 2.82 -21.16
C SER A 121 2.16 3.80 -20.39
N GLN A 122 1.99 3.90 -19.07
CA GLN A 122 2.74 4.82 -18.23
C GLN A 122 3.07 4.18 -16.89
N VAL A 123 4.17 4.62 -16.30
CA VAL A 123 4.56 4.33 -14.93
C VAL A 123 4.53 5.64 -14.17
N ARG A 124 3.91 5.68 -12.99
CA ARG A 124 3.86 6.88 -12.16
C ARG A 124 4.05 6.56 -10.69
N GLY A 125 4.71 7.47 -9.98
CA GLY A 125 4.78 7.46 -8.53
C GLY A 125 3.48 8.02 -7.93
N GLY A 126 3.42 8.03 -6.60
CA GLY A 126 2.26 8.51 -5.86
C GLY A 126 2.68 9.34 -4.67
N GLU A 127 1.84 10.30 -4.31
CA GLU A 127 2.04 11.13 -3.13
C GLU A 127 0.69 11.44 -2.51
N GLN A 128 0.58 11.26 -1.19
CA GLN A 128 -0.60 11.59 -0.43
C GLN A 128 -0.19 12.21 0.89
N SER A 129 -0.88 13.27 1.31
CA SER A 129 -0.72 13.87 2.62
C SER A 129 -2.08 13.92 3.34
N SER A 130 -2.03 13.82 4.65
CA SER A 130 -3.18 14.00 5.53
C SER A 130 -2.76 14.91 6.68
N SER A 131 -3.52 15.97 6.91
CA SER A 131 -3.27 16.91 7.99
C SER A 131 -4.57 17.22 8.71
N LYS A 132 -4.47 17.43 10.02
CA LYS A 132 -5.62 17.74 10.87
C LYS A 132 -5.17 18.53 12.09
N ASN A 133 -6.08 19.37 12.60
CA ASN A 133 -5.98 19.88 13.96
C ASN A 133 -6.56 18.86 14.94
N CYS A 134 -5.71 18.34 15.81
CA CYS A 134 -5.99 17.14 16.60
C CYS A 134 -6.53 17.46 18.00
N GLY A 135 -6.84 18.73 18.24
CA GLY A 135 -7.57 19.18 19.40
C GLY A 135 -6.70 19.74 20.53
N GLY A 136 -7.44 20.40 21.42
CA GLY A 136 -7.02 21.24 22.53
C GLY A 136 -8.18 22.20 22.82
N HIS A 137 -8.72 22.24 24.04
CA HIS A 137 -9.88 23.08 24.36
C HIS A 137 -9.56 24.58 24.31
N LYS A 138 -8.28 24.94 24.43
CA LYS A 138 -7.74 26.29 24.25
C LYS A 138 -6.87 26.35 23.00
N GLN A 139 -6.70 27.55 22.46
CA GLN A 139 -5.80 27.79 21.32
C GLN A 139 -4.34 27.38 21.62
N SER A 140 -3.91 27.46 22.89
CA SER A 140 -2.61 26.98 23.38
C SER A 140 -2.43 25.46 23.32
N ASP A 141 -3.54 24.72 23.25
CA ASP A 141 -3.56 23.26 23.34
C ASP A 141 -3.72 22.63 21.95
N GLN A 142 -3.99 23.44 20.91
CA GLN A 142 -4.15 22.97 19.54
C GLN A 142 -2.83 22.38 19.03
N ARG A 143 -2.88 21.12 18.61
CA ARG A 143 -1.77 20.44 17.93
C ARG A 143 -2.12 20.21 16.47
N TRP A 144 -1.21 20.59 15.59
CA TRP A 144 -1.28 20.26 14.17
C TRP A 144 -0.52 18.97 13.91
N GLY A 145 -1.24 17.97 13.40
CA GLY A 145 -0.65 16.75 12.86
C GLY A 145 -0.59 16.81 11.35
N SER A 146 0.50 16.29 10.79
CA SER A 146 0.65 16.07 9.37
C SER A 146 1.39 14.76 9.14
N VAL A 147 0.90 13.95 8.20
CA VAL A 147 1.56 12.74 7.74
C VAL A 147 1.54 12.71 6.22
N GLN A 148 2.64 12.27 5.62
CA GLN A 148 2.80 12.19 4.18
C GLN A 148 3.37 10.82 3.81
N ALA A 149 2.80 10.20 2.79
CA ALA A 149 3.33 9.03 2.12
C ALA A 149 3.70 9.41 0.68
N LYS A 150 4.86 8.94 0.21
CA LYS A 150 5.39 9.26 -1.11
C LYS A 150 6.15 8.06 -1.66
N ILE A 151 5.90 7.74 -2.93
CA ILE A 151 6.67 6.76 -3.70
C ILE A 151 7.15 7.44 -4.97
N THR A 152 8.46 7.47 -5.16
CA THR A 152 9.07 8.02 -6.38
C THR A 152 9.50 6.89 -7.31
N ILE A 153 9.34 7.11 -8.61
CA ILE A 153 10.01 6.32 -9.64
C ILE A 153 11.45 6.80 -9.73
N GLN A 154 12.39 5.86 -9.64
CA GLN A 154 13.83 6.08 -9.61
C GLN A 154 14.50 5.74 -10.95
N LYS A 155 14.00 4.69 -11.61
CA LYS A 155 14.52 4.22 -12.88
C LYS A 155 13.45 3.45 -13.66
N VAL A 156 13.46 3.57 -14.99
CA VAL A 156 12.63 2.79 -15.90
C VAL A 156 13.50 2.28 -17.05
N LEU A 157 13.55 0.97 -17.22
CA LEU A 157 14.17 0.30 -18.36
C LEU A 157 13.12 -0.45 -19.18
N ILE A 158 13.37 -0.62 -20.47
CA ILE A 158 12.57 -1.48 -21.34
C ILE A 158 13.43 -2.46 -22.12
N LEU A 159 12.87 -3.62 -22.38
CA LEU A 159 13.36 -4.56 -23.39
C LEU A 159 12.49 -4.41 -24.64
N LYS A 160 13.09 -4.35 -25.83
CA LYS A 160 12.36 -4.21 -27.10
C LYS A 160 12.25 -5.52 -27.85
#